data_AF-A0A7S1NEZ9-F1
#
_entry.id   AF-A0A7S1NEZ9-F1
#
_cell.length_a   1.000
_cell.length_b   1.000
_cell.length_c   1.000
_cell.angle_alpha   90.00
_cell.angle_beta   90.00
_cell.angle_gamma   90.00
#
_symmetry.space_group_name_H-M   'P 1'
#
loop_
_entity.id
_entity.type
_entity.pdbx_description
1 polymer ?
#
loop_
_entity_poly.entity_id
_entity_poly.type
_entity_poly.pdbx_seq_one_letter_code
_entity_poly.pdbx_strand_id
1 'polypeptide(L)'
;AVLAIQDGVVYPPDSGDCYTNESTTKCAFLAAGALVDVTLAVCRGQKANGFAIIRPPGHHATRSEAMGFCFINNVAVAARRALQEPNIRRVLVVDWDVHHGNGTEDIFYTDDCVLQFSVHGHDDGHFYPGQGHLARLGQGAGHGYNINV
;
A
#
# COMPACT_ATOMS: atom_id res chain seq x y z
N ALA A 1 7.84 13.71 24.93
CA ALA A 1 8.48 14.00 23.63
C ALA A 1 7.83 15.26 23.08
N VAL A 2 8.61 16.26 22.68
CA VAL A 2 8.08 17.54 22.20
C VAL A 2 7.53 17.34 20.80
N LEU A 3 6.21 17.50 20.62
CA LEU A 3 5.58 17.59 19.31
C LEU A 3 6.08 18.88 18.65
N ALA A 4 6.88 18.78 17.60
CA ALA A 4 7.15 19.95 16.77
C ALA A 4 5.87 20.26 15.99
N ILE A 5 5.14 21.28 16.42
CA ILE A 5 4.01 21.84 15.68
C ILE A 5 4.55 22.99 14.86
N GLN A 6 4.56 22.84 13.53
CA GLN A 6 4.86 23.93 12.62
C GLN A 6 3.64 24.14 11.72
N ASP A 7 3.03 25.32 11.77
CA ASP A 7 1.87 25.68 10.94
C ASP A 7 0.68 24.70 10.99
N GLY A 8 0.42 24.11 12.17
CA GLY A 8 -0.66 23.13 12.36
C GLY A 8 -0.33 21.70 11.88
N VAL A 9 0.90 21.47 11.45
CA VAL A 9 1.43 20.15 11.10
C VAL A 9 2.13 19.54 12.31
N VAL A 10 1.71 18.33 12.67
CA VAL A 10 2.31 17.49 13.71
C VAL A 10 3.21 16.46 13.05
N TYR A 11 4.47 16.42 13.51
CA TYR A 11 5.42 15.35 13.24
C TYR A 11 5.43 14.39 14.44
N PRO A 12 4.76 13.23 14.37
CA PRO A 12 4.89 12.20 15.38
C PRO A 12 6.38 11.88 15.61
N PRO A 13 6.83 11.72 16.86
CA PRO A 13 8.24 11.53 17.19
C PRO A 13 8.90 10.32 16.49
N ASP A 14 8.09 9.37 16.00
CA ASP A 14 8.54 8.13 15.38
C ASP A 14 8.11 8.00 13.90
N SER A 15 7.46 9.01 13.30
CA SER A 15 6.94 8.90 11.93
C SER A 15 7.86 9.41 10.83
N GLY A 16 9.04 9.95 11.18
CA GLY A 16 10.09 10.38 10.25
C GLY A 16 9.61 11.37 9.18
N ASP A 17 9.17 10.84 8.05
CA ASP A 17 8.71 11.54 6.84
C ASP A 17 7.17 11.69 6.74
N CYS A 18 6.41 11.01 7.59
CA CYS A 18 4.96 11.06 7.65
C CYS A 18 4.48 12.20 8.54
N TYR A 19 4.14 13.33 7.92
CA TYR A 19 3.58 14.50 8.58
C TYR A 19 2.05 14.46 8.62
N THR A 20 1.46 14.99 9.69
CA THR A 20 -0.01 14.98 9.89
C THR A 20 -0.55 16.36 10.18
N ASN A 21 -1.81 16.62 9.85
CA ASN A 21 -2.59 17.72 10.41
C ASN A 21 -3.98 17.19 10.83
N GLU A 22 -4.83 18.08 11.33
CA GLU A 22 -6.20 17.74 11.77
C GLU A 22 -7.06 17.02 10.71
N SER A 23 -6.75 17.20 9.42
CA SER A 23 -7.47 16.57 8.31
C SER A 23 -6.87 15.25 7.84
N THR A 24 -5.61 14.93 8.20
CA THR A 24 -4.89 13.76 7.66
C THR A 24 -5.65 12.46 7.87
N THR A 25 -6.16 12.21 9.06
CA THR A 25 -6.92 10.99 9.37
C THR A 25 -8.14 10.84 8.47
N LYS A 26 -8.93 11.92 8.32
CA LYS A 26 -10.11 11.92 7.44
C LYS A 26 -9.72 11.67 5.99
N CYS A 27 -8.65 12.32 5.51
CA CYS A 27 -8.15 12.13 4.15
C CYS A 27 -7.66 10.70 3.90
N ALA A 28 -6.96 10.07 4.86
CA ALA A 28 -6.52 8.68 4.75
C ALA A 28 -7.71 7.71 4.61
N PHE A 29 -8.77 7.89 5.40
CA PHE A 29 -9.99 7.08 5.26
C PHE A 29 -10.69 7.30 3.92
N LEU A 30 -10.78 8.55 3.45
CA LEU A 30 -11.38 8.87 2.16
C LEU A 30 -10.56 8.29 0.99
N ALA A 31 -9.23 8.32 1.07
CA ALA A 31 -8.36 7.73 0.06
C ALA A 31 -8.56 6.21 -0.05
N ALA A 32 -8.56 5.50 1.08
CA ALA A 32 -8.78 4.06 1.10
C ALA A 32 -10.21 3.71 0.63
N GLY A 33 -11.23 4.44 1.11
CA GLY A 33 -12.62 4.23 0.72
C GLY A 33 -12.86 4.47 -0.77
N ALA A 34 -12.30 5.53 -1.34
CA ALA A 34 -12.43 5.85 -2.75
C ALA A 34 -11.85 4.75 -3.65
N LEU A 35 -10.70 4.17 -3.30
CA LEU A 35 -10.14 3.05 -4.07
C LEU A 35 -10.98 1.77 -3.92
N VAL A 36 -11.54 1.51 -2.74
CA VAL A 36 -12.49 0.41 -2.52
C VAL A 36 -13.71 0.58 -3.43
N ASP A 37 -14.33 1.75 -3.47
CA ASP A 37 -15.52 2.00 -4.29
C ASP A 37 -15.24 1.79 -5.78
N VAL A 38 -14.11 2.30 -6.29
CA VAL A 38 -13.66 2.07 -7.67
C VAL A 38 -13.47 0.57 -7.94
N THR A 39 -12.80 -0.12 -7.03
CA THR A 39 -12.51 -1.55 -7.16
C THR A 39 -13.80 -2.38 -7.20
N LEU A 40 -14.74 -2.13 -6.29
CA LEU A 40 -15.99 -2.86 -6.20
C LEU A 40 -16.90 -2.59 -7.41
N ALA A 41 -16.91 -1.35 -7.93
CA ALA A 41 -17.65 -1.04 -9.16
C ALA A 41 -17.16 -1.89 -10.35
N VAL A 42 -15.85 -2.14 -10.43
CA VAL A 42 -15.26 -3.01 -11.46
C VAL A 42 -15.53 -4.49 -11.17
N CYS A 43 -15.25 -4.97 -9.96
CA CYS A 43 -15.46 -6.37 -9.58
C CYS A 43 -16.92 -6.84 -9.77
N ARG A 44 -17.89 -5.94 -9.57
CA ARG A 44 -19.33 -6.20 -9.74
C ARG A 44 -19.84 -6.01 -11.16
N GLY A 45 -18.97 -5.69 -12.12
CA GLY A 45 -19.33 -5.49 -13.52
C GLY A 45 -20.12 -4.20 -13.79
N GLN A 46 -20.13 -3.24 -12.86
CA GLN A 46 -20.81 -1.95 -13.05
C GLN A 46 -19.98 -1.00 -13.93
N LYS A 47 -18.66 -1.18 -13.95
CA LYS A 47 -17.69 -0.45 -14.78
C LYS A 47 -16.67 -1.42 -15.36
N ALA A 48 -16.13 -1.10 -16.54
CA ALA A 48 -15.07 -1.90 -17.17
C ALA A 48 -13.70 -1.69 -16.52
N ASN A 49 -13.43 -0.48 -16.02
CA ASN A 49 -12.20 -0.09 -15.33
C ASN A 49 -12.49 1.17 -14.47
N GLY A 50 -11.48 1.63 -13.73
CA GLY A 50 -11.56 2.89 -13.00
C GLY A 50 -10.20 3.38 -12.52
N PHE A 51 -10.16 4.64 -12.08
CA PHE A 51 -8.97 5.31 -11.59
C PHE A 51 -9.31 6.11 -10.34
N ALA A 52 -8.54 5.95 -9.26
CA ALA A 52 -8.73 6.68 -8.02
C ALA A 52 -7.64 7.75 -7.87
N ILE A 53 -8.03 9.04 -7.92
CA ILE A 53 -7.12 10.16 -7.68
C ILE A 53 -7.18 10.48 -6.18
N ILE A 54 -6.27 9.92 -5.41
CA ILE A 54 -6.33 9.92 -3.94
C ILE A 54 -5.04 10.40 -3.29
N ARG A 55 -5.17 10.98 -2.10
CA ARG A 55 -4.08 11.31 -1.18
C ARG A 55 -4.56 11.15 0.26
N PRO A 56 -3.72 10.68 1.19
CA PRO A 56 -2.31 10.27 1.06
C PRO A 56 -2.11 8.96 0.24
N PRO A 57 -0.87 8.66 -0.22
CA PRO A 57 -0.52 7.37 -0.82
C PRO A 57 -0.62 6.23 0.21
N GLY A 58 -0.34 4.98 -0.21
CA GLY A 58 -0.55 3.82 0.66
C GLY A 58 0.48 2.69 0.64
N HIS A 59 1.28 2.50 -0.42
CA HIS A 59 2.03 1.24 -0.60
C HIS A 59 3.18 0.98 0.42
N HIS A 60 3.60 2.00 1.17
CA HIS A 60 4.59 1.87 2.25
C HIS A 60 3.97 1.57 3.62
N ALA A 61 2.67 1.81 3.80
CA ALA A 61 2.01 1.54 5.08
C ALA A 61 1.94 0.02 5.31
N THR A 62 2.58 -0.44 6.38
CA THR A 62 2.60 -1.85 6.81
C THR A 62 1.38 -2.16 7.69
N ARG A 63 1.33 -3.35 8.27
CA ARG A 63 0.27 -3.71 9.24
C ARG A 63 0.29 -2.85 10.51
N SER A 64 1.44 -2.32 10.90
CA SER A 64 1.65 -1.67 12.20
C SER A 64 2.29 -0.30 12.14
N GLU A 65 2.65 0.20 10.94
CA GLU A 65 3.44 1.42 10.81
C GLU A 65 3.02 2.27 9.62
N ALA A 66 2.96 3.59 9.84
CA ALA A 66 2.84 4.61 8.82
C ALA A 66 4.23 5.16 8.49
N MET A 67 4.62 5.14 7.22
CA MET A 67 5.95 5.52 6.72
C MET A 67 5.88 5.87 5.23
N GLY A 68 6.88 6.57 4.67
CA GLY A 68 6.93 6.87 3.24
C GLY A 68 5.70 7.65 2.78
N PHE A 69 5.26 8.62 3.59
CA PHE A 69 4.03 9.41 3.40
C PHE A 69 2.71 8.62 3.43
N CYS A 70 2.75 7.31 3.73
CA CYS A 70 1.61 6.41 3.69
C CYS A 70 1.06 6.14 5.10
N PHE A 71 -0.23 6.35 5.29
CA PHE A 71 -0.93 6.12 6.58
C PHE A 71 -1.81 4.88 6.58
N ILE A 72 -2.46 4.59 5.45
CA ILE A 72 -3.29 3.41 5.23
C ILE A 72 -2.88 2.83 3.88
N ASN A 73 -2.69 1.51 3.82
CA ASN A 73 -2.40 0.84 2.56
C ASN A 73 -3.68 0.71 1.73
N ASN A 74 -3.97 1.75 0.94
CA ASN A 74 -5.15 1.83 0.09
C ASN A 74 -5.30 0.58 -0.80
N VAL A 75 -4.18 0.15 -1.43
CA VAL A 75 -4.14 -0.99 -2.35
C VAL A 75 -4.44 -2.30 -1.62
N ALA A 76 -3.82 -2.52 -0.45
CA ALA A 76 -4.06 -3.72 0.33
C ALA A 76 -5.50 -3.80 0.85
N VAL A 77 -6.07 -2.67 1.30
CA VAL A 77 -7.49 -2.61 1.69
C VAL A 77 -8.37 -2.96 0.50
N ALA A 78 -8.14 -2.36 -0.66
CA ALA A 78 -8.91 -2.62 -1.87
C ALA A 78 -8.81 -4.09 -2.34
N ALA A 79 -7.61 -4.67 -2.37
CA ALA A 79 -7.40 -6.07 -2.73
C ALA A 79 -8.11 -7.03 -1.75
N ARG A 80 -8.03 -6.77 -0.44
CA ARG A 80 -8.76 -7.55 0.57
C ARG A 80 -10.27 -7.43 0.42
N ARG A 81 -10.79 -6.24 0.09
CA ARG A 81 -12.22 -6.05 -0.20
C ARG A 81 -12.63 -6.77 -1.48
N ALA A 82 -11.81 -6.73 -2.53
CA ALA A 82 -12.08 -7.43 -3.78
C ALA A 82 -12.20 -8.94 -3.57
N LEU A 83 -11.30 -9.56 -2.80
CA LEU A 83 -11.34 -10.99 -2.47
C LEU A 83 -12.58 -11.43 -1.67
N GLN A 84 -13.37 -10.49 -1.12
CA GLN A 84 -14.64 -10.80 -0.47
C GLN A 84 -15.82 -10.82 -1.46
N GLU A 85 -15.63 -10.36 -2.69
CA GLU A 85 -16.66 -10.49 -3.73
C GLU A 85 -16.71 -11.96 -4.20
N PRO A 86 -17.91 -12.54 -4.35
CA PRO A 86 -18.10 -13.98 -4.56
C PRO A 86 -17.47 -14.51 -5.86
N ASN A 87 -17.21 -13.64 -6.83
CA ASN A 87 -16.63 -13.94 -8.13
C ASN A 87 -15.11 -13.73 -8.19
N ILE A 88 -14.48 -13.24 -7.12
CA ILE A 88 -13.04 -12.92 -7.09
C ILE A 88 -12.33 -13.90 -6.16
N ARG A 89 -11.35 -14.63 -6.70
CA ARG A 89 -10.54 -15.60 -5.94
C ARG A 89 -9.07 -15.22 -5.83
N ARG A 90 -8.59 -14.38 -6.75
CA ARG A 90 -7.21 -13.95 -6.84
C ARG A 90 -7.14 -12.50 -7.30
N VAL A 91 -6.14 -11.78 -6.81
CA VAL A 91 -5.83 -10.40 -7.19
C VAL A 91 -4.37 -10.32 -7.61
N LEU A 92 -4.10 -9.56 -8.67
CA LEU A 92 -2.74 -9.14 -9.04
C LEU A 92 -2.60 -7.66 -8.69
N VAL A 93 -1.57 -7.32 -7.92
CA VAL A 93 -1.13 -5.94 -7.70
C VAL A 93 0.13 -5.72 -8.53
N VAL A 94 0.05 -4.77 -9.46
CA VAL A 94 1.21 -4.27 -10.22
C VAL A 94 1.58 -2.90 -9.65
N ASP A 95 2.72 -2.81 -8.99
CA ASP A 95 3.28 -1.58 -8.44
C ASP A 95 4.44 -1.11 -9.32
N TRP A 96 4.22 0.03 -10.00
CA TRP A 96 5.21 0.67 -10.84
C TRP A 96 5.78 1.96 -10.22
N ASP A 97 5.46 2.24 -8.95
CA ASP A 97 6.10 3.35 -8.25
C ASP A 97 7.61 3.14 -8.23
N VAL A 98 8.38 4.22 -8.28
CA VAL A 98 9.85 4.12 -8.29
C VAL A 98 10.39 3.53 -6.99
N HIS A 99 9.62 3.58 -5.89
CA HIS A 99 9.98 2.96 -4.62
C HIS A 99 9.30 1.60 -4.45
N HIS A 100 10.00 0.67 -3.79
CA HIS A 100 9.41 -0.61 -3.40
C HIS A 100 8.22 -0.39 -2.45
N GLY A 101 7.06 -0.95 -2.80
CA GLY A 101 5.88 -0.98 -1.95
C GLY A 101 6.02 -1.97 -0.78
N ASN A 102 6.96 -1.73 0.14
CA ASN A 102 7.30 -2.61 1.26
C ASN A 102 6.11 -2.91 2.18
N GLY A 103 5.19 -1.97 2.36
CA GLY A 103 3.98 -2.18 3.15
C GLY A 103 3.02 -3.16 2.48
N THR A 104 2.86 -3.06 1.16
CA THR A 104 2.03 -3.99 0.39
C THR A 104 2.64 -5.39 0.40
N GLU A 105 3.97 -5.50 0.22
CA GLU A 105 4.70 -6.76 0.35
C GLU A 105 4.50 -7.38 1.75
N ASP A 106 4.74 -6.62 2.84
CA ASP A 106 4.56 -7.10 4.22
C ASP A 106 3.15 -7.67 4.46
N ILE A 107 2.11 -6.97 3.99
CA ILE A 107 0.73 -7.38 4.19
C ILE A 107 0.40 -8.71 3.49
N PHE A 108 0.95 -8.96 2.31
CA PHE A 108 0.64 -10.15 1.50
C PHE A 108 1.76 -11.19 1.45
N TYR A 109 2.84 -11.01 2.21
CA TYR A 109 4.04 -11.84 2.10
C TYR A 109 3.80 -13.35 2.25
N THR A 110 2.74 -13.74 2.97
CA THR A 110 2.35 -15.14 3.19
C THR A 110 1.06 -15.56 2.48
N ASP A 111 0.52 -14.73 1.59
CA ASP A 111 -0.79 -14.88 0.95
C ASP A 111 -0.67 -15.35 -0.50
N ASP A 112 -1.39 -16.41 -0.87
CA ASP A 112 -1.39 -16.99 -2.24
C ASP A 112 -2.61 -16.56 -3.08
N CYS A 113 -3.47 -15.71 -2.52
CA CYS A 113 -4.60 -15.10 -3.20
C CYS A 113 -4.23 -13.73 -3.79
N VAL A 114 -3.09 -13.15 -3.40
CA VAL A 114 -2.59 -11.88 -3.95
C VAL A 114 -1.18 -12.06 -4.49
N LEU A 115 -1.01 -11.88 -5.80
CA LEU A 115 0.31 -11.77 -6.42
C LEU A 115 0.75 -10.30 -6.38
N GLN A 116 1.85 -10.02 -5.71
CA GLN A 116 2.52 -8.72 -5.72
C GLN A 116 3.63 -8.74 -6.77
N PHE A 117 3.60 -7.77 -7.67
CA PHE A 117 4.64 -7.49 -8.65
C PHE A 117 5.05 -6.03 -8.48
N SER A 118 6.32 -5.78 -8.16
CA SER A 118 6.85 -4.43 -8.02
C SER A 118 8.13 -4.26 -8.82
N VAL A 119 8.20 -3.18 -9.60
CA VAL A 119 9.43 -2.70 -10.23
C VAL A 119 9.85 -1.42 -9.54
N HIS A 120 11.11 -1.31 -9.09
CA HIS A 120 11.55 -0.17 -8.30
C HIS A 120 13.05 0.09 -8.38
N GLY A 121 13.48 1.30 -8.01
CA GLY A 121 14.88 1.58 -7.71
C GLY A 121 15.29 0.83 -6.45
N HIS A 122 16.38 0.07 -6.52
CA HIS A 122 16.92 -0.65 -5.35
C HIS A 122 18.32 -0.16 -4.96
N ASP A 123 19.22 0.03 -5.93
CA ASP A 123 20.61 0.46 -5.72
C ASP A 123 21.31 -0.34 -4.60
N ASP A 124 21.25 -1.68 -4.66
CA ASP A 124 21.75 -2.59 -3.62
C ASP A 124 21.26 -2.26 -2.19
N GLY A 125 20.02 -1.77 -2.08
CA GLY A 125 19.40 -1.39 -0.81
C GLY A 125 19.70 0.04 -0.36
N HIS A 126 20.42 0.84 -1.15
CA HIS A 126 20.70 2.24 -0.85
C HIS A 126 19.57 3.19 -1.31
N PHE A 127 18.67 2.74 -2.18
CA PHE A 127 17.49 3.50 -2.56
C PHE A 127 16.33 3.23 -1.58
N TYR A 128 15.64 4.27 -1.10
CA TYR A 128 14.53 4.12 -0.16
C TYR A 128 13.43 3.19 -0.73
N PRO A 129 12.87 2.25 0.05
CA PRO A 129 13.06 2.00 1.49
C PRO A 129 14.17 0.98 1.83
N GLY A 130 15.03 0.62 0.87
CA GLY A 130 16.12 -0.35 1.02
C GLY A 130 15.66 -1.82 1.01
N GLN A 131 14.35 -2.07 0.94
CA GLN A 131 13.75 -3.40 0.80
C GLN A 131 13.55 -3.75 -0.69
N GLY A 132 12.85 -4.86 -0.97
CA GLY A 132 12.52 -5.23 -2.34
C GLY A 132 13.59 -6.05 -3.08
N HIS A 133 14.53 -6.66 -2.37
CA HIS A 133 15.54 -7.52 -3.01
C HIS A 133 14.88 -8.68 -3.80
N LEU A 134 15.43 -9.01 -4.98
CA LEU A 134 14.95 -10.04 -5.91
C LEU A 134 14.69 -11.42 -5.25
N ALA A 135 15.46 -11.75 -4.20
CA ALA A 135 15.33 -13.00 -3.46
C ALA A 135 14.12 -13.06 -2.51
N ARG A 136 13.37 -11.97 -2.33
CA ARG A 136 12.18 -11.91 -1.48
C ARG A 136 10.97 -12.41 -2.27
N LEU A 137 10.77 -13.72 -2.23
CA LEU A 137 9.78 -14.43 -3.04
C LEU A 137 8.46 -14.72 -2.31
N GLY A 138 8.25 -14.15 -1.13
CA GLY A 138 7.16 -14.53 -0.23
C GLY A 138 7.48 -15.78 0.60
N GLN A 139 6.60 -16.12 1.53
CA GLN A 139 6.81 -17.15 2.53
C GLN A 139 5.58 -18.04 2.72
N GLY A 140 5.80 -19.32 3.02
CA GLY A 140 4.70 -20.26 3.25
C GLY A 140 3.82 -20.42 2.01
N ALA A 141 2.50 -20.24 2.15
CA ALA A 141 1.57 -20.30 1.03
C ALA A 141 1.88 -19.23 -0.04
N GLY A 142 2.29 -18.03 0.39
CA GLY A 142 2.64 -16.93 -0.51
C GLY A 142 3.99 -17.06 -1.21
N HIS A 143 4.71 -18.18 -1.06
CA HIS A 143 5.96 -18.36 -1.80
C HIS A 143 5.70 -18.43 -3.31
N GLY A 144 6.42 -17.60 -4.08
CA GLY A 144 6.19 -17.38 -5.51
C GLY A 144 5.14 -16.31 -5.83
N TYR A 145 4.51 -15.71 -4.81
CA TYR A 145 3.48 -14.66 -4.96
C TYR A 145 4.00 -13.24 -4.66
N ASN A 146 5.31 -13.09 -4.52
CA ASN A 146 5.97 -11.80 -4.39
C ASN A 146 7.11 -11.71 -5.42
N ILE A 147 7.04 -10.75 -6.32
CA ILE A 147 7.99 -10.57 -7.42
C ILE A 147 8.49 -9.14 -7.36
N ASN A 148 9.77 -9.00 -7.05
CA ASN A 148 10.48 -7.74 -7.12
C ASN A 148 11.35 -7.70 -8.39
N VAL A 149 11.51 -6.52 -9.00
CA VAL A 149 12.32 -6.26 -10.20
C VAL A 149 13.16 -5.00 -10.01
#